data_AF-A0A1V5WA63-F1
#
_entry.id   AF-A0A1V5WA63-F1
#
_cell.length_a   1.000
_cell.length_b   1.000
_cell.length_c   1.000
_cell.angle_alpha   90.00
_cell.angle_beta   90.00
_cell.angle_gamma   90.00
#
_symmetry.space_group_name_H-M   'P 1'
#
loop_
_entity.id
_entity.type
_entity.pdbx_description
1 polymer ?
#
loop_
_entity_poly.entity_id
_entity_poly.type
_entity_poly.pdbx_seq_one_letter_code
_entity_poly.pdbx_strand_id
1 'polypeptide(L)'
;MAKASELNDNLNEEVLSEEKEINEKIPTEGDRLDLGELKSKTINELYSIAKDMGLERISGLKKQDLIFEILKGKTEQKGLIFASGVLEILADGYGFLRSPNYNYLPGPDDIYVSPSQIRLFGLKTGDTIAGQIRPPKDNERFFALLRIEAINFENPENLSRRVMFDDLTPLYPQERINLETESSEIEMRIMNIITPIGKGQRALIVAPPRTGKTILLQKIANAITKNHPEVYLIVLLIDERPEEVTDMERSVKGEVISSTFDEQATRHVQVAEMVIQKARRLVERKMDVVILLDSITRLARAYNQVVPTSGKILSGGVDSNALHKPKRFFGAARNIEGGGSLTILATALIDTGSRMDEVIFEEFKGTGNCELHLDRKLSDRRIFPAIDINKSGTRKEELLLDEEELNKLWVLRKALASMSSTEAMELLVEKMRATKNNKAFFKAMNA
;
A
#
# COMPACT_ATOMS: atom_id res chain seq x y z
N MET A 1 -35.19 5.14 17.92
CA MET A 1 -33.99 5.94 18.24
C MET A 1 -33.58 5.83 19.71
N ALA A 2 -34.50 5.77 20.70
CA ALA A 2 -34.12 5.61 22.11
C ALA A 2 -33.50 4.24 22.47
N LYS A 3 -34.03 3.13 21.93
CA LYS A 3 -33.56 1.76 22.23
C LYS A 3 -32.13 1.41 21.78
N ALA A 4 -31.56 2.15 20.83
CA ALA A 4 -30.18 1.93 20.36
C ALA A 4 -29.15 2.67 21.23
N SER A 5 -29.56 3.76 21.89
CA SER A 5 -28.71 4.52 22.82
C SER A 5 -28.54 3.77 24.14
N GLU A 6 -29.64 3.25 24.70
CA GLU A 6 -29.61 2.51 25.98
C GLU A 6 -28.82 1.19 25.88
N LEU A 7 -28.77 0.57 24.69
CA LEU A 7 -27.96 -0.63 24.47
C LEU A 7 -26.45 -0.32 24.48
N ASN A 8 -26.06 0.84 23.95
CA ASN A 8 -24.65 1.26 23.88
C ASN A 8 -24.10 1.70 25.23
N ASP A 9 -24.93 2.32 26.08
CA ASP A 9 -24.52 2.74 27.41
C ASP A 9 -24.34 1.55 28.36
N ASN A 10 -25.22 0.54 28.28
CA ASN A 10 -25.09 -0.70 29.05
C ASN A 10 -23.85 -1.53 28.64
N LEU A 11 -23.50 -1.54 27.35
CA LEU A 11 -22.26 -2.18 26.87
C LEU A 11 -21.01 -1.49 27.44
N ASN A 12 -21.02 -0.16 27.60
CA ASN A 12 -19.88 0.59 28.09
C ASN A 12 -19.63 0.36 29.60
N GLU A 13 -20.67 0.20 30.41
CA GLU A 13 -20.55 -0.05 31.85
C GLU A 13 -20.09 -1.49 32.16
N GLU A 14 -20.51 -2.47 31.37
CA GLU A 14 -20.10 -3.89 31.55
C GLU A 14 -18.66 -4.16 31.10
N VAL A 15 -18.15 -3.48 30.05
CA VAL A 15 -16.74 -3.64 29.63
C VAL A 15 -15.78 -3.12 30.72
N LEU A 16 -16.16 -2.04 31.41
CA LEU A 16 -15.38 -1.45 32.50
C LEU A 16 -15.35 -2.31 33.77
N SER A 17 -16.36 -3.16 33.99
CA SER A 17 -16.38 -4.10 35.12
C SER A 17 -15.57 -5.37 34.83
N GLU A 18 -15.61 -5.89 33.60
CA GLU A 18 -14.80 -7.04 33.15
C GLU A 18 -13.28 -6.70 33.15
N GLU A 19 -12.89 -5.45 32.85
CA GLU A 19 -11.48 -4.99 32.93
C GLU A 19 -10.86 -5.15 34.33
N LYS A 20 -11.67 -5.13 35.41
CA LYS A 20 -11.18 -5.25 36.79
C LYS A 20 -10.93 -6.69 37.23
N GLU A 21 -11.61 -7.68 36.65
CA GLU A 21 -11.46 -9.09 37.04
C GLU A 21 -10.33 -9.83 36.30
N ILE A 22 -9.86 -9.31 35.16
CA ILE A 22 -8.91 -10.01 34.27
C ILE A 22 -7.42 -9.78 34.64
N ASN A 23 -7.13 -8.89 35.59
CA ASN A 23 -5.74 -8.50 35.93
C ASN A 23 -4.87 -9.60 36.60
N GLU A 24 -5.37 -10.83 36.79
CA GLU A 24 -4.63 -11.89 37.51
C GLU A 24 -4.05 -13.04 36.66
N LYS A 25 -4.21 -13.11 35.34
CA LYS A 25 -3.62 -14.24 34.55
C LYS A 25 -3.09 -13.83 33.18
N ILE A 26 -1.78 -13.61 33.09
CA ILE A 26 -1.07 -13.43 31.81
C ILE A 26 -0.55 -14.80 31.32
N PRO A 27 -0.98 -15.33 30.16
CA PRO A 27 -0.44 -16.56 29.58
C PRO A 27 0.91 -16.33 28.86
N THR A 28 1.79 -17.33 28.89
CA THR A 28 3.13 -17.34 28.25
C THR A 28 3.11 -17.47 26.71
N GLU A 29 4.19 -17.02 26.06
CA GLU A 29 4.36 -16.79 24.60
C GLU A 29 4.04 -17.96 23.63
N GLY A 30 3.97 -19.22 24.08
CA GLY A 30 3.73 -20.39 23.22
C GLY A 30 2.25 -20.74 22.93
N ASP A 31 1.29 -20.03 23.55
CA ASP A 31 -0.13 -20.40 23.57
C ASP A 31 -1.04 -19.45 22.73
N ARG A 32 -0.46 -18.60 21.87
CA ARG A 32 -1.18 -17.57 21.11
C ARG A 32 -1.92 -18.15 19.88
N LEU A 33 -3.20 -17.77 19.71
CA LEU A 33 -3.99 -18.02 18.50
C LEU A 33 -4.17 -16.74 17.70
N ASP A 34 -3.82 -16.79 16.42
CA ASP A 34 -3.98 -15.68 15.49
C ASP A 34 -5.15 -15.94 14.52
N LEU A 35 -6.17 -15.07 14.58
CA LEU A 35 -7.30 -15.07 13.63
C LEU A 35 -6.83 -14.96 12.17
N GLY A 36 -5.75 -14.21 11.91
CA GLY A 36 -5.16 -14.07 10.58
C GLY A 36 -4.62 -15.40 10.03
N GLU A 37 -4.01 -16.22 10.88
CA GLU A 37 -3.48 -17.53 10.50
C GLU A 37 -4.59 -18.53 10.18
N LEU A 38 -5.67 -18.55 10.96
CA LEU A 38 -6.81 -19.43 10.67
C LEU A 38 -7.49 -19.05 9.34
N LYS A 39 -7.54 -17.76 9.02
CA LYS A 39 -8.10 -17.27 7.74
C LYS A 39 -7.28 -17.69 6.53
N SER A 40 -5.96 -17.80 6.63
CA SER A 40 -5.10 -18.19 5.50
C SER A 40 -5.13 -19.69 5.20
N LYS A 41 -5.55 -20.53 6.15
CA LYS A 41 -5.69 -21.99 5.98
C LYS A 41 -6.85 -22.38 5.06
N THR A 42 -6.71 -23.52 4.40
CA THR A 42 -7.75 -24.15 3.57
C THR A 42 -8.87 -24.74 4.45
N ILE A 43 -10.05 -24.97 3.86
CA ILE A 43 -11.17 -25.55 4.60
C ILE A 43 -10.83 -26.94 5.17
N ASN A 44 -10.01 -27.72 4.45
CA ASN A 44 -9.58 -29.05 4.87
C ASN A 44 -8.64 -29.00 6.09
N GLU A 45 -7.71 -28.04 6.10
CA GLU A 45 -6.83 -27.80 7.25
C GLU A 45 -7.61 -27.32 8.47
N LEU A 46 -8.64 -26.50 8.27
CA LEU A 46 -9.54 -26.09 9.35
C LEU A 46 -10.34 -27.27 9.89
N TYR A 47 -10.82 -28.16 9.03
CA TYR A 47 -11.50 -29.40 9.45
C TYR A 47 -10.57 -30.32 10.26
N SER A 48 -9.29 -30.45 9.89
CA SER A 48 -8.34 -31.24 10.68
C SER A 48 -8.10 -30.60 12.05
N ILE A 49 -7.90 -29.28 12.11
CA ILE A 49 -7.73 -28.55 13.38
C ILE A 49 -8.95 -28.73 14.28
N ALA A 50 -10.16 -28.57 13.73
CA ALA A 50 -11.39 -28.72 14.49
C ALA A 50 -11.60 -30.15 15.03
N LYS A 51 -11.21 -31.16 14.24
CA LYS A 51 -11.27 -32.56 14.64
C LYS A 51 -10.24 -32.91 15.71
N ASP A 52 -9.01 -32.40 15.59
CA ASP A 52 -7.95 -32.57 16.59
C ASP A 52 -8.32 -31.93 17.93
N MET A 53 -9.16 -30.88 17.89
CA MET A 53 -9.70 -30.21 19.07
C MET A 53 -10.95 -30.89 19.66
N GLY A 54 -11.46 -31.95 19.04
CA GLY A 54 -12.63 -32.69 19.52
C GLY A 54 -13.96 -31.97 19.33
N LEU A 55 -14.06 -31.03 18.38
CA LEU A 55 -15.31 -30.30 18.11
C LEU A 55 -16.33 -31.19 17.37
N GLU A 56 -17.52 -31.33 17.96
CA GLU A 56 -18.63 -32.09 17.37
C GLU A 56 -19.45 -31.23 16.39
N ARG A 57 -20.11 -31.85 15.41
CA ARG A 57 -21.01 -31.19 14.42
C ARG A 57 -20.38 -30.16 13.49
N ILE A 58 -19.08 -30.28 13.20
CA ILE A 58 -18.37 -29.38 12.28
C ILE A 58 -18.70 -29.60 10.78
N SER A 59 -19.25 -30.77 10.43
CA SER A 59 -19.51 -31.17 9.04
C SER A 59 -20.56 -30.30 8.36
N GLY A 60 -20.19 -29.62 7.27
CA GLY A 60 -21.09 -28.79 6.46
C GLY A 60 -21.09 -27.30 6.84
N LEU A 61 -20.27 -26.91 7.82
CA LEU A 61 -20.06 -25.50 8.16
C LEU A 61 -19.31 -24.78 7.03
N LYS A 62 -19.68 -23.51 6.80
CA LYS A 62 -18.89 -22.63 5.93
C LYS A 62 -17.56 -22.33 6.63
N LYS A 63 -16.55 -21.93 5.84
CA LYS A 63 -15.21 -21.60 6.37
C LYS A 63 -15.27 -20.62 7.55
N GLN A 64 -16.14 -19.61 7.50
CA GLN A 64 -16.34 -18.63 8.57
C GLN A 64 -16.92 -19.27 9.84
N ASP A 65 -18.02 -20.03 9.71
CA ASP A 65 -18.64 -20.73 10.84
C ASP A 65 -17.68 -21.76 11.46
N LEU A 66 -16.85 -22.42 10.63
CA LEU A 66 -15.84 -23.36 11.09
C LEU A 66 -14.70 -22.67 11.84
N ILE A 67 -14.20 -21.53 11.34
CA ILE A 67 -13.20 -20.70 12.07
C ILE A 67 -13.80 -20.23 13.39
N PHE A 68 -15.06 -19.82 13.40
CA PHE A 68 -15.77 -19.40 14.60
C PHE A 68 -15.86 -20.53 15.63
N GLU A 69 -16.28 -21.74 15.24
CA GLU A 69 -16.36 -22.89 16.15
C GLU A 69 -14.97 -23.32 16.65
N ILE A 70 -13.93 -23.28 15.80
CA ILE A 70 -12.54 -23.54 16.21
C ILE A 70 -12.10 -22.53 17.26
N LEU A 71 -12.35 -21.24 17.02
CA LEU A 71 -11.99 -20.20 17.95
C LEU A 71 -12.74 -20.35 19.27
N LYS A 72 -14.05 -20.54 19.20
CA LYS A 72 -14.95 -20.74 20.35
C LYS A 72 -14.49 -21.91 21.22
N GLY A 73 -14.29 -23.08 20.62
CA GLY A 73 -13.83 -24.28 21.30
C GLY A 73 -12.46 -24.15 21.97
N LYS A 74 -11.56 -23.33 21.42
CA LYS A 74 -10.25 -23.07 22.05
C LYS A 74 -10.32 -21.99 23.13
N THR A 75 -11.18 -20.98 22.99
CA THR A 75 -11.46 -20.02 24.07
C THR A 75 -12.07 -20.67 25.29
N GLU A 76 -13.00 -21.61 25.10
CA GLU A 76 -13.59 -22.40 26.18
C GLU A 76 -12.53 -23.23 26.94
N GLN A 77 -11.39 -23.55 26.32
CA GLN A 77 -10.27 -24.25 26.95
C GLN A 77 -9.18 -23.35 27.55
N LYS A 78 -8.87 -22.17 26.97
CA LYS A 78 -7.69 -21.35 27.37
C LYS A 78 -7.83 -19.81 27.31
N GLY A 79 -9.02 -19.28 27.08
CA GLY A 79 -9.41 -17.94 27.56
C GLY A 79 -9.18 -16.68 26.72
N LEU A 80 -8.33 -16.62 25.67
CA LEU A 80 -8.12 -15.36 24.91
C LEU A 80 -7.83 -15.58 23.41
N ILE A 81 -8.49 -14.81 22.53
CA ILE A 81 -8.26 -14.79 21.07
C ILE A 81 -7.48 -13.51 20.73
N PHE A 82 -6.51 -13.57 19.84
CA PHE A 82 -5.82 -12.39 19.32
C PHE A 82 -6.14 -12.16 17.86
N ALA A 83 -6.23 -10.89 17.48
CA ALA A 83 -6.36 -10.51 16.09
C ALA A 83 -5.72 -9.14 15.83
N SER A 84 -5.50 -8.87 14.55
CA SER A 84 -5.03 -7.59 14.08
C SER A 84 -5.83 -7.10 12.88
N GLY A 85 -5.87 -5.78 12.70
CA GLY A 85 -6.44 -5.15 11.52
C GLY A 85 -6.19 -3.66 11.52
N VAL A 86 -6.61 -3.00 10.44
CA VAL A 86 -6.45 -1.55 10.26
C VAL A 86 -7.74 -0.86 10.62
N LEU A 87 -7.67 0.08 11.57
CA LEU A 87 -8.83 0.78 12.08
C LEU A 87 -9.46 1.68 11.00
N GLU A 88 -10.76 1.52 10.78
CA GLU A 88 -11.63 2.49 10.12
C GLU A 88 -12.61 3.07 11.14
N ILE A 89 -12.51 4.37 11.43
CA ILE A 89 -13.46 5.08 12.29
C ILE A 89 -14.61 5.59 11.43
N LEU A 90 -15.84 5.26 11.81
CA LEU A 90 -17.06 5.69 11.12
C LEU A 90 -17.59 7.01 11.68
N ALA A 91 -18.57 7.61 11.00
CA ALA A 91 -19.11 8.93 11.35
C ALA A 91 -19.68 9.01 12.77
N ASP A 92 -20.21 7.89 13.28
CA ASP A 92 -20.78 7.78 14.62
C ASP A 92 -19.72 7.63 15.74
N GLY A 93 -18.43 7.61 15.38
CA GLY A 93 -17.31 7.63 16.33
C GLY A 93 -16.83 6.26 16.83
N TYR A 94 -17.55 5.18 16.55
CA TYR A 94 -17.03 3.82 16.69
C TYR A 94 -16.25 3.40 15.44
N GLY A 95 -15.50 2.31 15.50
CA GLY A 95 -14.72 1.83 14.37
C GLY A 95 -14.70 0.32 14.22
N PHE A 96 -14.11 -0.12 13.11
CA PHE A 96 -13.86 -1.53 12.82
C PHE A 96 -12.40 -1.74 12.41
N LEU A 97 -11.78 -2.82 12.89
CA LEU A 97 -10.51 -3.27 12.36
C LEU A 97 -10.77 -4.05 11.08
N ARG A 98 -10.40 -3.45 9.94
CA ARG A 98 -10.53 -4.05 8.62
C ARG A 98 -9.34 -4.96 8.34
N SER A 99 -9.62 -6.09 7.70
CA SER A 99 -8.61 -7.09 7.37
C SER A 99 -7.94 -6.79 6.02
N PRO A 100 -6.59 -6.88 5.91
CA PRO A 100 -5.90 -6.78 4.63
C PRO A 100 -6.31 -7.89 3.66
N ASN A 101 -6.62 -9.10 4.16
CA ASN A 101 -7.11 -10.23 3.34
C ASN A 101 -8.45 -9.94 2.63
N TYR A 102 -9.18 -8.92 3.06
CA TYR A 102 -10.42 -8.46 2.45
C TYR A 102 -10.24 -7.07 1.80
N ASN A 103 -9.00 -6.68 1.47
CA ASN A 103 -8.65 -5.41 0.85
C ASN A 103 -9.17 -4.18 1.62
N TYR A 104 -9.22 -4.28 2.96
CA TYR A 104 -9.75 -3.26 3.87
C TYR A 104 -11.24 -2.94 3.73
N LEU A 105 -12.00 -3.86 3.13
CA LEU A 105 -13.44 -3.70 2.98
C LEU A 105 -14.19 -4.23 4.19
N PRO A 106 -15.45 -3.79 4.37
CA PRO A 106 -16.33 -4.37 5.36
C PRO A 106 -16.47 -5.89 5.18
N GLY A 107 -15.99 -6.63 6.18
CA GLY A 107 -16.06 -8.08 6.26
C GLY A 107 -16.92 -8.53 7.44
N PRO A 108 -17.44 -9.77 7.41
CA PRO A 108 -18.18 -10.33 8.54
C PRO A 108 -17.29 -10.57 9.76
N ASP A 109 -15.98 -10.71 9.54
CA ASP A 109 -14.98 -11.00 10.58
C ASP A 109 -14.30 -9.72 11.09
N ASP A 110 -14.89 -8.55 10.84
CA ASP A 110 -14.37 -7.28 11.30
C ASP A 110 -14.53 -7.15 12.81
N ILE A 111 -13.55 -6.50 13.44
CA ILE A 111 -13.49 -6.37 14.89
C ILE A 111 -13.98 -4.99 15.27
N TYR A 112 -15.07 -4.93 16.01
CA TYR A 112 -15.61 -3.71 16.59
C TYR A 112 -14.62 -3.08 17.58
N VAL A 113 -14.46 -1.76 17.46
CA VAL A 113 -13.67 -0.92 18.37
C VAL A 113 -14.57 0.17 18.93
N SER A 114 -14.63 0.26 20.25
CA SER A 114 -15.54 1.20 20.92
C SER A 114 -15.05 2.65 20.81
N PRO A 115 -15.96 3.64 20.82
CA PRO A 115 -15.58 5.06 20.89
C PRO A 115 -14.71 5.39 22.12
N SER A 116 -14.88 4.64 23.21
CA SER A 116 -14.09 4.82 24.44
C SER A 116 -12.64 4.39 24.24
N GLN A 117 -12.40 3.24 23.59
CA GLN A 117 -11.04 2.80 23.23
C GLN A 117 -10.38 3.77 22.24
N ILE A 118 -11.13 4.23 21.24
CA ILE A 118 -10.66 5.23 20.27
C ILE A 118 -10.22 6.52 20.96
N ARG A 119 -11.03 7.04 21.89
CA ARG A 119 -10.69 8.27 22.63
C ARG A 119 -9.54 8.06 23.60
N LEU A 120 -9.53 6.94 24.34
CA LEU A 120 -8.53 6.64 25.36
C LEU A 120 -7.11 6.60 24.79
N PHE A 121 -6.93 5.87 23.69
CA PHE A 121 -5.62 5.77 23.02
C PHE A 121 -5.41 6.85 21.95
N GLY A 122 -6.41 7.70 21.70
CA GLY A 122 -6.36 8.72 20.66
C GLY A 122 -6.26 8.14 19.24
N LEU A 123 -6.86 6.99 18.97
CA LEU A 123 -6.74 6.26 17.71
C LEU A 123 -7.26 7.07 16.51
N LYS A 124 -6.73 6.78 15.32
CA LYS A 124 -7.15 7.38 14.04
C LYS A 124 -7.34 6.30 12.99
N THR A 125 -8.18 6.61 12.00
CA THR A 125 -8.29 5.77 10.80
C THR A 125 -6.90 5.53 10.19
N GLY A 126 -6.62 4.27 9.84
CA GLY A 126 -5.32 3.80 9.37
C GLY A 126 -4.43 3.17 10.44
N ASP A 127 -4.74 3.33 11.73
CA ASP A 127 -3.91 2.72 12.79
C ASP A 127 -4.03 1.20 12.71
N THR A 128 -2.90 0.50 12.61
CA THR A 128 -2.85 -0.96 12.65
C THR A 128 -2.87 -1.39 14.10
N ILE A 129 -3.93 -2.08 14.52
CA ILE A 129 -4.15 -2.45 15.91
C ILE A 129 -4.05 -3.97 16.01
N ALA A 130 -3.27 -4.43 16.98
CA ALA A 130 -3.25 -5.82 17.40
C ALA A 130 -3.66 -5.92 18.86
N GLY A 131 -4.50 -6.90 19.19
CA GLY A 131 -5.04 -7.01 20.52
C GLY A 131 -5.86 -8.25 20.77
N GLN A 132 -6.28 -8.39 22.02
CA GLN A 132 -7.18 -9.43 22.47
C GLN A 132 -8.61 -9.09 22.01
N ILE A 133 -9.31 -10.08 21.47
CA ILE A 133 -10.69 -9.96 21.02
C ILE A 133 -11.57 -10.98 21.75
N ARG A 134 -12.87 -10.68 21.82
CA ARG A 134 -13.90 -11.62 22.25
C ARG A 134 -14.90 -11.89 21.14
N PRO A 135 -15.50 -13.10 21.11
CA PRO A 135 -16.63 -13.37 20.23
C PRO A 135 -17.84 -12.47 20.56
N PRO A 136 -18.75 -12.25 19.58
CA PRO A 136 -20.01 -11.57 19.82
C PRO A 136 -20.85 -12.29 20.90
N LYS A 137 -21.45 -11.52 21.81
CA LYS A 137 -22.52 -12.01 22.71
C LYS A 137 -23.82 -12.21 21.90
N ASP A 138 -24.87 -12.84 22.48
CA ASP A 138 -26.10 -13.24 21.77
C ASP A 138 -26.82 -12.11 20.98
N ASN A 139 -26.57 -10.84 21.31
CA ASN A 139 -27.14 -9.65 20.64
C ASN A 139 -26.16 -8.90 19.73
N GLU A 140 -24.94 -9.40 19.59
CA GLU A 140 -23.87 -8.78 18.80
C GLU A 140 -23.62 -9.59 17.52
N ARG A 141 -23.09 -8.92 16.49
CA ARG A 141 -22.78 -9.56 15.19
C ARG A 141 -21.29 -9.68 14.90
N PHE A 142 -20.46 -8.91 15.59
CA PHE A 142 -19.04 -8.76 15.29
C PHE A 142 -18.21 -9.13 16.51
N PHE A 143 -16.97 -9.56 16.27
CA PHE A 143 -15.97 -9.66 17.34
C PHE A 143 -15.74 -8.27 17.93
N ALA A 144 -15.47 -8.19 19.23
CA ALA A 144 -15.16 -6.93 19.90
C ALA A 144 -13.72 -6.95 20.42
N LEU A 145 -13.02 -5.82 20.26
CA LEU A 145 -11.70 -5.63 20.83
C LEU A 145 -11.83 -5.50 22.36
N LEU A 146 -11.17 -6.38 23.10
CA LEU A 146 -11.09 -6.32 24.57
C LEU A 146 -9.96 -5.40 24.99
N ARG A 147 -8.74 -5.72 24.55
CA ARG A 147 -7.51 -5.05 24.98
C ARG A 147 -6.57 -4.83 23.82
N ILE A 148 -6.04 -3.63 23.71
CA ILE A 148 -5.01 -3.30 22.73
C ILE A 148 -3.65 -3.71 23.29
N GLU A 149 -2.90 -4.50 22.50
CA GLU A 149 -1.53 -4.93 22.84
C GLU A 149 -0.48 -4.15 22.06
N ALA A 150 -0.79 -3.78 20.82
CA ALA A 150 0.10 -2.99 19.98
C ALA A 150 -0.67 -2.07 19.02
N ILE A 151 -0.06 -0.92 18.72
CA ILE A 151 -0.54 0.04 17.72
C ILE A 151 0.62 0.37 16.79
N ASN A 152 0.45 0.14 15.49
CA ASN A 152 1.46 0.31 14.44
C ASN A 152 2.77 -0.40 14.81
N PHE A 153 2.66 -1.66 15.25
CA PHE A 153 3.79 -2.52 15.65
C PHE A 153 4.56 -2.08 16.90
N GLU A 154 4.06 -1.09 17.64
CA GLU A 154 4.67 -0.59 18.87
C GLU A 154 3.75 -0.69 20.08
N ASN A 155 4.33 -0.55 21.28
CA ASN A 155 3.57 -0.48 22.53
C ASN A 155 2.59 0.73 22.51
N PRO A 156 1.33 0.56 22.92
CA PRO A 156 0.31 1.62 22.93
C PRO A 156 0.69 2.87 23.73
N GLU A 157 1.51 2.74 24.78
CA GLU A 157 1.94 3.87 25.61
C GLU A 157 2.74 4.92 24.83
N ASN A 158 3.45 4.49 23.77
CA ASN A 158 4.24 5.35 22.91
C ASN A 158 3.39 6.18 21.93
N LEU A 159 2.07 5.95 21.85
CA LEU A 159 1.21 6.68 20.92
C LEU A 159 1.00 8.15 21.34
N SER A 160 1.10 8.44 22.63
CA SER A 160 0.91 9.79 23.21
C SER A 160 1.91 10.84 22.70
N ARG A 161 3.06 10.41 22.17
CA ARG A 161 4.14 11.29 21.66
C ARG A 161 4.12 11.47 20.14
N ARG A 162 3.11 10.96 19.44
CA ARG A 162 3.09 11.05 17.97
C ARG A 162 2.83 12.47 17.50
N VAL A 163 3.59 12.90 16.49
CA VAL A 163 3.31 14.10 15.70
C VAL A 163 2.42 13.69 14.54
N MET A 164 1.39 14.48 14.22
CA MET A 164 0.50 14.14 13.11
C MET A 164 1.22 14.29 11.78
N PHE A 165 0.88 13.46 10.80
CA PHE A 165 1.50 13.46 9.48
C PHE A 165 1.52 14.84 8.80
N ASP A 166 0.45 15.62 8.99
CA ASP A 166 0.31 16.94 8.37
C ASP A 166 1.20 18.02 9.03
N ASP A 167 1.66 17.78 10.26
CA ASP A 167 2.55 18.67 11.01
C ASP A 167 4.04 18.31 10.80
N LEU A 168 4.35 17.20 10.13
CA LEU A 168 5.72 16.77 9.85
C LEU A 168 6.34 17.64 8.76
N THR A 169 7.59 18.09 8.96
CA THR A 169 8.32 18.92 7.99
C THR A 169 8.68 18.11 6.73
N PRO A 170 8.16 18.46 5.54
CA PRO A 170 8.50 17.78 4.30
C PRO A 170 9.87 18.21 3.76
N LEU A 171 10.67 17.24 3.33
CA LEU A 171 11.94 17.46 2.63
C LEU A 171 11.94 16.83 1.24
N TYR A 172 12.93 17.19 0.43
CA TYR A 172 13.27 16.41 -0.76
C TYR A 172 13.80 15.03 -0.34
N PRO A 173 13.65 14.00 -1.18
CA PRO A 173 14.33 12.72 -0.97
C PRO A 173 15.84 12.91 -0.91
N GLN A 174 16.47 12.32 0.10
CA GLN A 174 17.92 12.42 0.38
C GLN A 174 18.60 11.04 0.45
N GLU A 175 17.82 9.97 0.56
CA GLU A 175 18.31 8.60 0.57
C GLU A 175 17.73 7.87 -0.65
N ARG A 176 18.62 7.32 -1.47
CA ARG A 176 18.24 6.58 -2.69
C ARG A 176 17.72 5.20 -2.33
N ILE A 177 16.61 4.82 -2.94
CA ILE A 177 16.13 3.44 -2.99
C ILE A 177 16.88 2.76 -4.15
N ASN A 178 17.86 1.93 -3.81
CA ASN A 178 18.67 1.22 -4.79
C ASN A 178 17.84 0.11 -5.46
N LEU A 179 17.59 0.24 -6.75
CA LEU A 179 16.84 -0.76 -7.52
C LEU A 179 17.73 -1.82 -8.16
N GLU A 180 19.04 -1.59 -8.26
CA GLU A 180 19.96 -2.56 -8.85
C GLU A 180 20.06 -3.84 -7.98
N THR A 181 19.81 -5.00 -8.57
CA THR A 181 19.88 -6.29 -7.90
C THR A 181 20.88 -7.23 -8.58
N GLU A 182 20.44 -8.00 -9.58
CA GLU A 182 21.25 -8.95 -10.33
C GLU A 182 21.72 -8.35 -11.66
N SER A 183 22.83 -8.84 -12.19
CA SER A 183 23.39 -8.35 -13.45
C SER A 183 22.43 -8.53 -14.64
N SER A 184 21.57 -9.55 -14.56
CA SER A 184 20.50 -9.88 -15.52
C SER A 184 19.32 -8.91 -15.48
N GLU A 185 19.09 -8.21 -14.36
CA GLU A 185 17.99 -7.26 -14.18
C GLU A 185 18.34 -5.90 -14.78
N ILE A 186 18.48 -5.87 -16.11
CA ILE A 186 18.90 -4.70 -16.89
C ILE A 186 17.91 -3.55 -16.72
N GLU A 187 16.61 -3.83 -16.63
CA GLU A 187 15.56 -2.82 -16.48
C GLU A 187 15.75 -2.03 -15.19
N MET A 188 16.00 -2.73 -14.08
CA MET A 188 16.24 -2.10 -12.78
C MET A 188 17.57 -1.36 -12.77
N ARG A 189 18.60 -1.92 -13.39
CA ARG A 189 19.90 -1.24 -13.52
C ARG A 189 19.80 0.06 -14.32
N ILE A 190 19.09 0.06 -15.45
CA ILE A 190 18.84 1.25 -16.28
C ILE A 190 18.00 2.27 -15.51
N MET A 191 16.89 1.84 -14.91
CA MET A 191 16.02 2.72 -14.13
C MET A 191 16.76 3.37 -12.96
N ASN A 192 17.60 2.60 -12.26
CA ASN A 192 18.40 3.08 -11.15
C ASN A 192 19.34 4.22 -11.57
N ILE A 193 19.84 4.22 -12.81
CA ILE A 193 20.71 5.28 -13.36
C ILE A 193 19.90 6.46 -13.90
N ILE A 194 18.91 6.21 -14.77
CA ILE A 194 18.23 7.25 -15.54
C ILE A 194 17.22 8.03 -14.69
N THR A 195 16.56 7.34 -13.76
CA THR A 195 15.53 7.89 -12.88
C THR A 195 15.77 7.42 -11.45
N PRO A 196 16.78 7.96 -10.74
CA PRO A 196 17.02 7.59 -9.35
C PRO A 196 15.77 7.90 -8.53
N ILE A 197 15.33 6.92 -7.73
CA ILE A 197 14.18 7.03 -6.83
C ILE A 197 14.69 7.15 -5.41
N GLY A 198 14.19 8.13 -4.65
CA GLY A 198 14.53 8.27 -3.23
C GLY A 198 13.38 7.93 -2.28
N LYS A 199 13.71 7.76 -1.01
CA LYS A 199 12.76 7.71 0.10
C LYS A 199 12.00 9.03 0.19
N GLY A 200 10.70 8.99 -0.07
CA GLY A 200 9.83 10.17 -0.17
C GLY A 200 9.51 10.62 -1.60
N GLN A 201 9.87 9.85 -2.63
CA GLN A 201 9.66 10.23 -4.03
C GLN A 201 8.16 10.25 -4.41
N ARG A 202 7.78 11.22 -5.26
CA ARG A 202 6.51 11.26 -5.99
C ARG A 202 6.78 10.98 -7.46
N ALA A 203 6.75 9.70 -7.82
CA ALA A 203 7.13 9.25 -9.16
C ALA A 203 5.91 8.86 -9.99
N LEU A 204 5.90 9.31 -11.25
CA LEU A 204 4.93 8.89 -12.26
C LEU A 204 5.60 7.98 -13.27
N ILE A 205 5.08 6.76 -13.42
CA ILE A 205 5.42 5.87 -14.54
C ILE A 205 4.41 6.13 -15.65
N VAL A 206 4.81 6.95 -16.61
CA VAL A 206 3.96 7.41 -17.71
C VAL A 206 4.00 6.37 -18.81
N ALA A 207 2.93 5.60 -18.96
CA ALA A 207 2.94 4.40 -19.77
C ALA A 207 1.72 4.34 -20.70
N PRO A 208 1.93 4.28 -22.03
CA PRO A 208 0.91 3.82 -22.95
C PRO A 208 0.51 2.36 -22.66
N PRO A 209 -0.69 1.93 -23.06
CA PRO A 209 -1.06 0.51 -23.01
C PRO A 209 -0.03 -0.38 -23.73
N ARG A 210 0.17 -1.60 -23.20
CA ARG A 210 1.06 -2.66 -23.75
C ARG A 210 2.57 -2.35 -23.78
N THR A 211 3.05 -1.45 -22.93
CA THR A 211 4.48 -1.08 -22.84
C THR A 211 5.28 -1.83 -21.77
N GLY A 212 4.67 -2.78 -21.05
CA GLY A 212 5.34 -3.56 -20.00
C GLY A 212 5.27 -2.97 -18.59
N LYS A 213 4.36 -2.01 -18.36
CA LYS A 213 4.06 -1.37 -17.05
C LYS A 213 4.01 -2.37 -15.88
N THR A 214 3.21 -3.42 -16.00
CA THR A 214 2.97 -4.38 -14.91
C THR A 214 4.24 -5.14 -14.53
N ILE A 215 5.00 -5.60 -15.52
CA ILE A 215 6.29 -6.28 -15.31
C ILE A 215 7.29 -5.33 -14.66
N LEU A 216 7.33 -4.07 -15.11
CA LEU A 216 8.21 -3.07 -14.52
C LEU A 216 7.87 -2.81 -13.04
N LEU A 217 6.58 -2.68 -12.70
CA LEU A 217 6.14 -2.54 -11.30
C LEU A 217 6.53 -3.74 -10.45
N GLN A 218 6.34 -4.97 -10.95
CA GLN A 218 6.77 -6.19 -10.25
C GLN A 218 8.28 -6.19 -9.99
N LYS A 219 9.09 -5.83 -10.99
CA LYS A 219 10.55 -5.73 -10.85
C LYS A 219 10.95 -4.69 -9.81
N ILE A 220 10.30 -3.52 -9.81
CA ILE A 220 10.52 -2.48 -8.79
C ILE A 220 10.19 -3.03 -7.39
N ALA A 221 9.04 -3.67 -7.24
CA ALA A 221 8.60 -4.25 -5.97
C ALA A 221 9.61 -5.29 -5.42
N ASN A 222 10.08 -6.17 -6.29
CA ASN A 222 11.06 -7.20 -5.95
C ASN A 222 12.45 -6.61 -5.67
N ALA A 223 12.85 -5.55 -6.36
CA ALA A 223 14.09 -4.84 -6.08
C ALA A 223 14.06 -4.15 -4.72
N ILE A 224 12.95 -3.46 -4.39
CA ILE A 224 12.77 -2.81 -3.09
C ILE A 224 12.81 -3.85 -1.96
N THR A 225 12.06 -4.93 -2.08
CA THR A 225 12.00 -5.96 -1.01
C THR A 225 13.31 -6.71 -0.82
N LYS A 226 14.12 -6.83 -1.87
CA LYS A 226 15.45 -7.45 -1.80
C LYS A 226 16.50 -6.51 -1.18
N ASN A 227 16.52 -5.25 -1.59
CA ASN A 227 17.57 -4.30 -1.22
C ASN A 227 17.23 -3.46 0.02
N HIS A 228 15.94 -3.28 0.28
CA HIS A 228 15.38 -2.43 1.34
C HIS A 228 14.28 -3.19 2.12
N PRO A 229 14.62 -4.29 2.83
CA PRO A 229 13.64 -5.06 3.59
C PRO A 229 13.02 -4.29 4.77
N GLU A 230 13.61 -3.15 5.16
CA GLU A 230 13.06 -2.23 6.16
C GLU A 230 11.85 -1.43 5.65
N VAL A 231 11.69 -1.31 4.33
CA VAL A 231 10.62 -0.53 3.72
C VAL A 231 9.32 -1.31 3.75
N TYR A 232 8.26 -0.68 4.26
CA TYR A 232 6.91 -1.23 4.22
C TYR A 232 6.33 -1.03 2.80
N LEU A 233 6.31 -2.12 2.02
CA LEU A 233 5.84 -2.11 0.64
C LEU A 233 4.34 -2.45 0.56
N ILE A 234 3.57 -1.52 -0.02
CA ILE A 234 2.16 -1.70 -0.37
C ILE A 234 2.02 -1.61 -1.89
N VAL A 235 1.37 -2.59 -2.50
CA VAL A 235 0.95 -2.54 -3.90
C VAL A 235 -0.55 -2.31 -3.95
N LEU A 236 -0.98 -1.17 -4.49
CA LEU A 236 -2.38 -0.78 -4.59
C LEU A 236 -2.85 -0.87 -6.05
N LEU A 237 -3.73 -1.84 -6.33
CA LEU A 237 -4.28 -2.09 -7.66
C LEU A 237 -5.73 -1.60 -7.72
N ILE A 238 -6.02 -0.65 -8.62
CA ILE A 238 -7.31 0.01 -8.75
C ILE A 238 -7.84 -0.20 -10.17
N ASP A 239 -9.05 -0.76 -10.26
CA ASP A 239 -9.78 -0.98 -11.52
C ASP A 239 -8.93 -1.79 -12.53
N GLU A 240 -8.21 -2.79 -12.00
CA GLU A 240 -7.35 -3.68 -12.78
C GLU A 240 -7.96 -5.08 -12.87
N ARG A 241 -7.44 -5.90 -13.79
CA ARG A 241 -8.01 -7.22 -14.06
C ARG A 241 -7.69 -8.25 -12.97
N PRO A 242 -8.62 -9.16 -12.61
CA PRO A 242 -8.40 -10.17 -11.58
C PRO A 242 -7.16 -11.05 -11.80
N GLU A 243 -6.86 -11.41 -13.05
CA GLU A 243 -5.67 -12.19 -13.39
C GLU A 243 -4.36 -11.42 -13.16
N GLU A 244 -4.35 -10.10 -13.38
CA GLU A 244 -3.19 -9.25 -13.11
C GLU A 244 -2.99 -9.05 -11.59
N VAL A 245 -4.10 -8.97 -10.83
CA VAL A 245 -4.06 -8.96 -9.35
C VAL A 245 -3.44 -10.24 -8.82
N THR A 246 -3.92 -11.40 -9.29
CA THR A 246 -3.43 -12.72 -8.86
C THR A 246 -1.94 -12.89 -9.19
N ASP A 247 -1.52 -12.41 -10.36
CA ASP A 247 -0.11 -12.47 -10.78
C ASP A 247 0.78 -11.59 -9.87
N MET A 248 0.32 -10.40 -9.51
CA MET A 248 1.02 -9.50 -8.58
C MET A 248 1.14 -10.10 -7.18
N GLU A 249 0.06 -10.66 -6.63
CA GLU A 249 0.04 -11.31 -5.31
C GLU A 249 1.02 -12.46 -5.21
N ARG A 250 1.21 -13.22 -6.29
CA ARG A 250 2.13 -14.37 -6.32
C ARG A 250 3.59 -13.95 -6.56
N SER A 251 3.79 -12.84 -7.25
CA SER A 251 5.11 -12.43 -7.74
C SER A 251 5.83 -11.43 -6.84
N VAL A 252 5.10 -10.74 -5.95
CA VAL A 252 5.64 -9.66 -5.13
C VAL A 252 5.55 -10.00 -3.65
N LYS A 253 6.66 -9.80 -2.93
CA LYS A 253 6.72 -9.92 -1.46
C LYS A 253 6.34 -8.61 -0.81
N GLY A 254 5.04 -8.33 -0.72
CA GLY A 254 4.55 -7.13 -0.07
C GLY A 254 3.07 -7.24 0.24
N GLU A 255 2.52 -6.19 0.83
CA GLU A 255 1.09 -6.11 1.02
C GLU A 255 0.41 -5.71 -0.29
N VAL A 256 -0.29 -6.64 -0.93
CA VAL A 256 -1.05 -6.38 -2.17
C VAL A 256 -2.51 -6.12 -1.80
N ILE A 257 -2.99 -4.93 -2.11
CA ILE A 257 -4.36 -4.49 -1.88
C ILE A 257 -4.98 -4.14 -3.23
N SER A 258 -6.16 -4.69 -3.51
CA SER A 258 -6.80 -4.53 -4.81
C SER A 258 -8.28 -4.19 -4.74
N SER A 259 -8.75 -3.53 -5.78
CA SER A 259 -10.16 -3.42 -6.14
C SER A 259 -10.27 -3.58 -7.66
N THR A 260 -10.74 -4.74 -8.12
CA THR A 260 -10.84 -5.08 -9.55
C THR A 260 -11.89 -4.24 -10.27
N PHE A 261 -11.86 -4.26 -11.61
CA PHE A 261 -12.83 -3.53 -12.45
C PHE A 261 -14.30 -3.95 -12.27
N ASP A 262 -14.56 -5.10 -11.65
CA ASP A 262 -15.92 -5.58 -11.35
C ASP A 262 -16.60 -4.74 -10.24
N GLU A 263 -15.81 -3.92 -9.54
CA GLU A 263 -16.23 -3.16 -8.38
C GLU A 263 -16.68 -1.74 -8.73
N GLN A 264 -17.49 -1.14 -7.84
CA GLN A 264 -17.96 0.23 -8.04
C GLN A 264 -16.86 1.27 -7.75
N ALA A 265 -16.94 2.44 -8.39
CA ALA A 265 -16.00 3.54 -8.16
C ALA A 265 -15.90 3.99 -6.69
N THR A 266 -17.00 3.92 -5.94
CA THR A 266 -17.04 4.19 -4.49
C THR A 266 -16.10 3.26 -3.72
N ARG A 267 -16.02 1.99 -4.13
CA ARG A 267 -15.15 0.98 -3.53
C ARG A 267 -13.68 1.28 -3.83
N HIS A 268 -13.34 1.63 -5.06
CA HIS A 268 -11.97 2.06 -5.41
C HIS A 268 -11.48 3.21 -4.54
N VAL A 269 -12.35 4.22 -4.35
CA VAL A 269 -12.05 5.39 -3.51
C VAL A 269 -11.86 4.97 -2.04
N GLN A 270 -12.74 4.14 -1.49
CA GLN A 270 -12.65 3.70 -0.10
C GLN A 270 -11.35 2.92 0.18
N VAL A 271 -11.00 1.96 -0.69
CA VAL A 271 -9.78 1.17 -0.54
C VAL A 271 -8.53 2.06 -0.60
N ALA A 272 -8.48 2.99 -1.55
CA ALA A 272 -7.37 3.92 -1.67
C ALA A 272 -7.26 4.84 -0.43
N GLU A 273 -8.37 5.33 0.11
CA GLU A 273 -8.40 6.15 1.33
C GLU A 273 -7.90 5.36 2.55
N MET A 274 -8.29 4.09 2.69
CA MET A 274 -7.76 3.23 3.77
C MET A 274 -6.25 3.02 3.66
N VAL A 275 -5.75 2.71 2.46
CA VAL A 275 -4.32 2.50 2.20
C VAL A 275 -3.50 3.76 2.50
N ILE A 276 -3.95 4.94 2.05
CA ILE A 276 -3.20 6.17 2.31
C ILE A 276 -3.23 6.56 3.79
N GLN A 277 -4.34 6.34 4.50
CA GLN A 277 -4.38 6.58 5.94
C GLN A 277 -3.44 5.64 6.68
N LYS A 278 -3.43 4.34 6.34
CA LYS A 278 -2.47 3.38 6.91
C LYS A 278 -1.03 3.84 6.69
N ALA A 279 -0.67 4.17 5.45
CA ALA A 279 0.68 4.63 5.12
C ALA A 279 1.07 5.87 5.93
N ARG A 280 0.17 6.85 6.10
CA ARG A 280 0.42 8.04 6.93
C ARG A 280 0.67 7.67 8.39
N ARG A 281 -0.11 6.76 8.97
CA ARG A 281 0.09 6.29 10.36
C ARG A 281 1.43 5.59 10.55
N LEU A 282 1.89 4.81 9.58
CA LEU A 282 3.21 4.17 9.62
C LEU A 282 4.35 5.21 9.53
N VAL A 283 4.20 6.23 8.70
CA VAL A 283 5.21 7.31 8.58
C VAL A 283 5.27 8.18 9.84
N GLU A 284 4.15 8.40 10.53
CA GLU A 284 4.14 9.04 11.86
C GLU A 284 4.97 8.27 12.90
N ARG A 285 5.25 6.97 12.66
CA ARG A 285 6.16 6.12 13.44
C ARG A 285 7.55 5.99 12.82
N LYS A 286 7.92 6.94 11.97
CA LYS A 286 9.23 7.02 11.30
C LYS A 286 9.56 5.83 10.40
N MET A 287 8.55 5.08 9.95
CA MET A 287 8.75 4.01 8.99
C MET A 287 8.85 4.58 7.57
N ASP A 288 9.66 3.93 6.74
CA ASP A 288 9.69 4.18 5.31
C ASP A 288 8.62 3.32 4.62
N VAL A 289 7.69 3.96 3.92
CA VAL A 289 6.57 3.30 3.26
C VAL A 289 6.66 3.58 1.76
N VAL A 290 6.52 2.53 0.95
CA VAL A 290 6.39 2.64 -0.51
C VAL A 290 5.00 2.15 -0.92
N ILE A 291 4.27 2.98 -1.67
CA ILE A 291 3.05 2.58 -2.37
C ILE A 291 3.34 2.49 -3.87
N LEU A 292 3.16 1.31 -4.45
CA LEU A 292 3.11 1.09 -5.89
C LEU A 292 1.64 1.14 -6.32
N LEU A 293 1.23 2.24 -6.97
CA LEU A 293 -0.16 2.45 -7.38
C LEU A 293 -0.36 2.18 -8.87
N ASP A 294 -1.23 1.22 -9.17
CA ASP A 294 -1.66 0.90 -10.52
C ASP A 294 -3.18 0.99 -10.66
N SER A 295 -3.78 2.09 -11.13
CA SER A 295 -3.13 3.31 -11.64
C SER A 295 -3.75 4.58 -11.07
N ILE A 296 -2.98 5.68 -11.07
CA ILE A 296 -3.48 6.98 -10.62
C ILE A 296 -4.54 7.54 -11.57
N THR A 297 -4.46 7.21 -12.86
CA THR A 297 -5.44 7.62 -13.87
C THR A 297 -6.80 7.00 -13.57
N ARG A 298 -6.83 5.69 -13.29
CA ARG A 298 -8.08 4.99 -12.91
C ARG A 298 -8.63 5.47 -11.57
N LEU A 299 -7.76 5.71 -10.59
CA LEU A 299 -8.17 6.29 -9.32
C LEU A 299 -8.82 7.67 -9.51
N ALA A 300 -8.22 8.55 -10.31
CA ALA A 300 -8.78 9.86 -10.61
C ALA A 300 -10.13 9.77 -11.34
N ARG A 301 -10.30 8.81 -12.26
CA ARG A 301 -11.60 8.51 -12.89
C ARG A 301 -12.65 8.09 -11.86
N ALA A 302 -12.28 7.23 -10.91
CA ALA A 302 -13.19 6.82 -9.84
C ALA A 302 -13.63 8.00 -8.97
N TYR A 303 -12.71 8.89 -8.58
CA TYR A 303 -13.07 10.13 -7.87
C TYR A 303 -13.99 11.02 -8.69
N ASN A 304 -13.77 11.16 -9.99
CA ASN A 304 -14.63 11.96 -10.86
C ASN A 304 -16.08 11.43 -10.95
N GLN A 305 -16.27 10.11 -10.82
CA GLN A 305 -17.61 9.50 -10.82
C GLN A 305 -18.33 9.65 -9.47
N VAL A 306 -17.58 9.69 -8.37
CA VAL A 306 -18.14 9.72 -7.01
C VAL A 306 -18.40 11.13 -6.50
N VAL A 307 -17.63 12.12 -6.96
CA VAL A 307 -17.76 13.51 -6.51
C VAL A 307 -19.07 14.13 -7.02
N PRO A 308 -19.85 14.82 -6.16
CA PRO A 308 -21.00 15.60 -6.60
C PRO A 308 -20.61 16.67 -7.61
N THR A 309 -21.44 16.89 -8.63
CA THR A 309 -21.14 17.84 -9.71
C THR A 309 -21.00 19.27 -9.19
N SER A 310 -19.89 19.92 -9.52
CA SER A 310 -19.62 21.32 -9.13
C SER A 310 -20.27 22.34 -10.07
N GLY A 311 -20.81 21.89 -11.20
CA GLY A 311 -21.28 22.74 -12.30
C GLY A 311 -20.15 23.31 -13.17
N LYS A 312 -18.88 23.05 -12.84
CA LYS A 312 -17.70 23.48 -13.61
C LYS A 312 -16.94 22.25 -14.11
N ILE A 313 -17.16 21.92 -15.39
CA ILE A 313 -16.51 20.80 -16.06
C ILE A 313 -15.33 21.33 -16.88
N LEU A 314 -14.14 20.78 -16.61
CA LEU A 314 -12.92 21.04 -17.35
C LEU A 314 -12.94 20.32 -18.71
N SER A 315 -11.92 20.59 -19.53
CA SER A 315 -11.72 19.83 -20.76
C SER A 315 -11.67 18.31 -20.48
N GLY A 316 -12.20 17.50 -21.39
CA GLY A 316 -12.20 16.04 -21.22
C GLY A 316 -13.25 15.49 -20.24
N GLY A 317 -14.19 16.30 -19.73
CA GLY A 317 -15.29 15.82 -18.89
C GLY A 317 -14.93 15.61 -17.42
N VAL A 318 -13.82 16.22 -16.98
CA VAL A 318 -13.35 16.15 -15.59
C VAL A 318 -13.98 17.29 -14.78
N ASP A 319 -14.61 16.99 -13.65
CA ASP A 319 -15.11 18.00 -12.74
C ASP A 319 -13.95 18.74 -12.06
N SER A 320 -14.04 20.07 -11.94
CA SER A 320 -12.99 20.89 -11.32
C SER A 320 -12.61 20.46 -9.89
N ASN A 321 -13.55 19.89 -9.13
CA ASN A 321 -13.31 19.39 -7.78
C ASN A 321 -12.84 17.93 -7.74
N ALA A 322 -13.02 17.17 -8.83
CA ALA A 322 -12.72 15.73 -8.86
C ALA A 322 -11.23 15.42 -8.65
N LEU A 323 -10.35 16.31 -9.11
CA LEU A 323 -8.89 16.08 -9.04
C LEU A 323 -8.28 16.48 -7.69
N HIS A 324 -9.02 17.18 -6.83
CA HIS A 324 -8.48 17.64 -5.55
C HIS A 324 -8.04 16.49 -4.63
N LYS A 325 -8.89 15.47 -4.44
CA LYS A 325 -8.56 14.31 -3.60
C LYS A 325 -7.44 13.43 -4.19
N PRO A 326 -7.47 13.04 -5.47
CA PRO A 326 -6.36 12.34 -6.11
C PRO A 326 -5.02 13.10 -6.01
N LYS A 327 -5.02 14.43 -6.19
CA LYS A 327 -3.81 15.25 -6.01
C LYS A 327 -3.31 15.24 -4.57
N ARG A 328 -4.20 15.26 -3.58
CA ARG A 328 -3.82 15.10 -2.17
C ARG A 328 -3.26 13.71 -1.87
N PHE A 329 -3.84 12.66 -2.45
CA PHE A 329 -3.31 11.29 -2.33
C PHE A 329 -1.86 11.22 -2.83
N PHE A 330 -1.61 11.67 -4.07
CA PHE A 330 -0.27 11.62 -4.66
C PHE A 330 0.71 12.61 -4.01
N GLY A 331 0.23 13.79 -3.64
CA GLY A 331 0.96 14.81 -2.90
C GLY A 331 1.24 14.46 -1.43
N ALA A 332 0.68 13.36 -0.93
CA ALA A 332 1.05 12.85 0.39
C ALA A 332 2.50 12.37 0.40
N ALA A 333 3.02 11.81 -0.69
CA ALA A 333 4.39 11.33 -0.74
C ALA A 333 5.42 12.46 -0.54
N ARG A 334 6.31 12.24 0.42
CA ARG A 334 7.31 13.20 0.92
C ARG A 334 8.34 12.48 1.79
N ASN A 335 9.56 13.01 1.82
CA ASN A 335 10.54 12.66 2.84
C ASN A 335 10.24 13.48 4.10
N ILE A 336 10.50 12.94 5.30
CA ILE A 336 10.21 13.63 6.56
C ILE A 336 11.49 13.92 7.34
N GLU A 337 11.60 15.16 7.82
CA GLU A 337 12.66 15.53 8.75
C GLU A 337 12.50 14.78 10.09
N GLY A 338 13.58 14.15 10.57
CA GLY A 338 13.57 13.42 11.84
C GLY A 338 13.08 11.97 11.77
N GLY A 339 12.80 11.46 10.56
CA GLY A 339 12.64 10.03 10.26
C GLY A 339 11.33 9.67 9.55
N GLY A 340 11.39 8.60 8.76
CA GLY A 340 10.28 8.08 7.95
C GLY A 340 10.13 8.78 6.61
N SER A 341 9.45 8.12 5.69
CA SER A 341 9.16 8.68 4.37
C SER A 341 7.95 7.99 3.75
N LEU A 342 7.18 8.75 2.97
CA LEU A 342 6.14 8.18 2.12
C LEU A 342 6.57 8.31 0.66
N THR A 343 6.82 7.19 0.01
CA THR A 343 7.16 7.11 -1.40
C THR A 343 5.95 6.60 -2.17
N ILE A 344 5.54 7.27 -3.25
CA ILE A 344 4.47 6.81 -4.13
C ILE A 344 5.01 6.75 -5.56
N LEU A 345 5.03 5.55 -6.13
CA LEU A 345 5.27 5.31 -7.56
C LEU A 345 3.93 4.95 -8.16
N ALA A 346 3.36 5.84 -8.96
CA ALA A 346 2.07 5.62 -9.56
C ALA A 346 2.17 5.57 -11.08
N THR A 347 1.49 4.61 -11.69
CA THR A 347 1.42 4.57 -13.15
C THR A 347 0.36 5.53 -13.67
N ALA A 348 0.68 6.28 -14.71
CA ALA A 348 -0.24 7.16 -15.41
C ALA A 348 -0.40 6.69 -16.85
N LEU A 349 -1.65 6.50 -17.29
CA LEU A 349 -1.97 6.09 -18.64
C LEU A 349 -1.97 7.29 -19.58
N ILE A 350 -1.26 7.17 -20.70
CA ILE A 350 -1.27 8.12 -21.82
C ILE A 350 -1.59 7.39 -23.13
N ASP A 351 -1.83 8.14 -24.21
CA ASP A 351 -2.12 7.59 -25.54
C ASP A 351 -3.27 6.57 -25.54
N THR A 352 -4.28 6.79 -24.69
CA THR A 352 -5.49 5.97 -24.59
C THR A 352 -6.58 6.39 -25.58
N GLY A 353 -6.42 7.54 -26.22
CA GLY A 353 -7.45 8.19 -27.04
C GLY A 353 -8.51 8.94 -26.22
N SER A 354 -8.37 8.98 -24.88
CA SER A 354 -9.26 9.71 -23.99
C SER A 354 -8.67 11.07 -23.60
N ARG A 355 -9.34 12.15 -23.99
CA ARG A 355 -8.98 13.52 -23.56
C ARG A 355 -9.05 13.70 -22.04
N MET A 356 -9.86 12.90 -21.35
CA MET A 356 -9.92 12.87 -19.89
C MET A 356 -8.57 12.45 -19.29
N ASP A 357 -7.93 11.44 -19.86
CA ASP A 357 -6.66 10.90 -19.35
C ASP A 357 -5.51 11.88 -19.58
N GLU A 358 -5.50 12.58 -20.72
CA GLU A 358 -4.54 13.64 -21.02
C GLU A 358 -4.61 14.76 -19.97
N VAL A 359 -5.83 15.21 -19.63
CA VAL A 359 -6.04 16.25 -18.61
C VAL A 359 -5.63 15.76 -17.22
N ILE A 360 -5.98 14.51 -16.87
CA ILE A 360 -5.55 13.90 -15.61
C ILE A 360 -4.01 13.85 -15.54
N PHE A 361 -3.35 13.41 -16.60
CA PHE A 361 -1.90 13.29 -16.64
C PHE A 361 -1.21 14.65 -16.44
N GLU A 362 -1.62 15.68 -17.16
CA GLU A 362 -1.03 17.03 -17.05
C GLU A 362 -1.16 17.61 -15.62
N GLU A 363 -2.29 17.35 -14.96
CA GLU A 363 -2.51 17.79 -13.57
C GLU A 363 -1.59 17.07 -12.56
N PHE A 364 -1.27 15.80 -12.80
CA PHE A 364 -0.35 15.05 -11.95
C PHE A 364 1.12 15.31 -12.25
N LYS A 365 1.46 15.61 -13.51
CA LYS A 365 2.80 15.97 -13.93
C LYS A 365 3.36 17.16 -13.13
N GLY A 366 2.53 18.17 -12.87
CA GLY A 366 2.89 19.30 -12.01
C GLY A 366 3.09 18.96 -10.53
N THR A 367 2.50 17.85 -10.07
CA THR A 367 2.52 17.41 -8.66
C THR A 367 3.72 16.49 -8.36
N GLY A 368 4.13 15.68 -9.35
CA GLY A 368 5.25 14.76 -9.27
C GLY A 368 6.62 15.45 -9.26
N ASN A 369 7.64 14.71 -8.83
CA ASN A 369 9.04 15.13 -8.89
C ASN A 369 9.95 14.09 -9.57
N CYS A 370 9.40 12.99 -10.08
CA CYS A 370 10.06 12.02 -10.94
C CYS A 370 9.09 11.56 -12.03
N GLU A 371 9.57 11.46 -13.26
CA GLU A 371 8.81 10.95 -14.40
C GLU A 371 9.63 9.86 -15.09
N LEU A 372 9.02 8.69 -15.30
CA LEU A 372 9.56 7.59 -16.08
C LEU A 372 8.61 7.33 -17.24
N HIS A 373 9.00 7.72 -18.44
CA HIS A 373 8.19 7.59 -19.65
C HIS A 373 8.48 6.26 -20.33
N LEU A 374 7.44 5.50 -20.67
CA LEU A 374 7.54 4.31 -21.50
C LEU A 374 7.13 4.63 -22.95
N ASP A 375 7.89 4.14 -23.92
CA ASP A 375 7.67 4.39 -25.36
C ASP A 375 7.10 3.15 -26.04
N ARG A 376 5.91 3.31 -26.66
CA ARG A 376 5.25 2.27 -27.46
C ARG A 376 6.12 1.80 -28.63
N LYS A 377 6.94 2.70 -29.23
CA LYS A 377 7.83 2.35 -30.35
C LYS A 377 8.87 1.30 -29.96
N LEU A 378 9.35 1.33 -28.72
CA LEU A 378 10.28 0.34 -28.19
C LEU A 378 9.58 -1.01 -27.99
N SER A 379 8.40 -1.00 -27.34
CA SER A 379 7.64 -2.23 -27.10
C SER A 379 7.16 -2.91 -28.38
N ASP A 380 6.76 -2.14 -29.40
CA ASP A 380 6.33 -2.67 -30.71
C ASP A 380 7.47 -3.40 -31.44
N ARG A 381 8.71 -2.97 -31.20
CA ARG A 381 9.95 -3.64 -31.67
C ARG A 381 10.48 -4.71 -30.72
N ARG A 382 9.76 -4.98 -29.62
CA ARG A 382 10.15 -5.93 -28.55
C ARG A 382 11.46 -5.57 -27.86
N ILE A 383 11.77 -4.28 -27.76
CA ILE A 383 12.92 -3.76 -27.02
C ILE A 383 12.46 -3.43 -25.59
N PHE A 384 13.05 -4.11 -24.62
CA PHE A 384 12.79 -3.91 -23.18
C PHE A 384 14.10 -3.66 -22.42
N PRO A 385 14.11 -2.73 -21.45
CA PRO A 385 12.99 -1.91 -20.99
C PRO A 385 12.55 -0.86 -22.02
N ALA A 386 11.25 -0.64 -22.15
CA ALA A 386 10.68 0.31 -23.10
C ALA A 386 10.73 1.76 -22.58
N ILE A 387 11.85 2.18 -21.99
CA ILE A 387 12.00 3.51 -21.34
C ILE A 387 12.46 4.57 -22.35
N ASP A 388 11.76 5.71 -22.39
CA ASP A 388 12.21 6.92 -23.09
C ASP A 388 13.19 7.68 -22.18
N ILE A 389 14.49 7.54 -22.45
CA ILE A 389 15.57 8.11 -21.64
C ILE A 389 15.52 9.65 -21.62
N ASN A 390 15.13 10.26 -22.74
CA ASN A 390 15.17 11.71 -22.90
C ASN A 390 14.02 12.40 -22.16
N LYS A 391 12.85 11.77 -22.11
CA LYS A 391 11.69 12.28 -21.35
C LYS A 391 11.71 11.92 -19.87
N SER A 392 12.49 10.92 -19.48
CA SER A 392 12.54 10.44 -18.10
C SER A 392 13.58 11.19 -17.28
N GLY A 393 13.28 11.48 -16.01
CA GLY A 393 14.21 12.11 -15.08
C GLY A 393 13.64 12.35 -13.69
N THR A 394 14.53 12.64 -12.76
CA THR A 394 14.21 12.95 -11.35
C THR A 394 14.64 14.38 -11.04
N ARG A 395 13.74 15.18 -10.45
CA ARG A 395 14.11 16.50 -9.93
C ARG A 395 14.97 16.34 -8.69
N LYS A 396 15.99 17.20 -8.56
CA LYS A 396 16.92 17.17 -7.42
C LYS A 396 17.71 15.86 -7.30
N GLU A 397 18.04 15.24 -8.44
CA GLU A 397 18.83 14.00 -8.47
C GLU A 397 20.23 14.14 -7.85
N GLU A 398 20.76 15.36 -7.75
CA GLU A 398 22.02 15.65 -7.04
C GLU A 398 21.97 15.34 -5.53
N LEU A 399 20.78 15.17 -4.95
CA LEU A 399 20.60 14.74 -3.55
C LEU A 399 20.62 13.21 -3.40
N LEU A 400 20.53 12.46 -4.50
CA LEU A 400 20.41 11.01 -4.51
C LEU A 400 21.63 10.31 -5.11
N LEU A 401 22.40 11.05 -5.91
CA LEU A 401 23.59 10.57 -6.61
C LEU A 401 24.82 11.28 -6.07
N ASP A 402 25.94 10.56 -6.00
CA ASP A 402 27.23 11.21 -5.74
C ASP A 402 27.70 12.03 -6.96
N GLU A 403 28.69 12.90 -6.74
CA GLU A 403 29.19 13.81 -7.78
C GLU A 403 29.82 13.06 -8.98
N GLU A 404 30.43 11.89 -8.76
CA GLU A 404 31.03 11.10 -9.84
C GLU A 404 29.92 10.45 -10.70
N GLU A 405 28.93 9.84 -10.07
CA GLU A 405 27.76 9.25 -10.74
C GLU A 405 26.98 10.31 -11.51
N LEU A 406 26.75 11.49 -10.92
CA LEU A 406 26.00 12.57 -11.56
C LEU A 406 26.70 13.08 -12.82
N ASN A 407 28.02 13.32 -12.75
CA ASN A 407 28.79 13.75 -13.90
C ASN A 407 28.76 12.72 -15.03
N LYS A 408 28.86 11.42 -14.70
CA LYS A 408 28.78 10.34 -15.68
C LYS A 408 27.39 10.20 -16.29
N LEU A 409 26.34 10.35 -15.49
CA LEU A 409 24.97 10.37 -15.97
C LEU A 409 24.76 11.51 -16.98
N TRP A 410 25.34 12.69 -16.74
CA TRP A 410 25.26 13.81 -17.69
C TRP A 410 25.96 13.53 -19.01
N VAL A 411 27.17 12.94 -18.96
CA VAL A 411 27.89 12.53 -20.17
C VAL A 411 27.07 11.48 -20.94
N LEU A 412 26.52 10.48 -20.25
CA LEU A 412 25.66 9.47 -20.83
C LEU A 412 24.44 10.10 -21.52
N ARG A 413 23.71 10.98 -20.82
CA ARG A 413 22.54 11.68 -21.38
C ARG A 413 22.89 12.49 -22.62
N LYS A 414 24.01 13.21 -22.62
CA LYS A 414 24.47 13.98 -23.80
C LYS A 414 24.79 13.07 -24.99
N ALA A 415 25.43 11.93 -24.75
CA ALA A 415 25.76 10.98 -25.80
C ALA A 415 24.50 10.32 -26.42
N LEU A 416 23.49 10.03 -25.60
CA LEU A 416 22.24 9.40 -26.05
C LEU A 416 21.25 10.41 -26.68
N ALA A 417 21.37 11.70 -26.37
CA ALA A 417 20.42 12.72 -26.85
C ALA A 417 20.37 12.88 -28.39
N SER A 418 21.46 12.57 -29.09
CA SER A 418 21.52 12.62 -30.57
C SER A 418 20.97 11.38 -31.26
N MET A 419 20.71 10.31 -30.51
CA MET A 419 20.22 9.03 -31.04
C MET A 419 18.69 8.98 -31.03
N SER A 420 18.11 8.15 -31.89
CA SER A 420 16.69 7.78 -31.73
C SER A 420 16.50 6.96 -30.46
N SER A 421 15.28 6.96 -29.88
CA SER A 421 14.98 6.17 -28.67
C SER A 421 15.32 4.69 -28.82
N THR A 422 15.16 4.14 -30.03
CA THR A 422 15.47 2.73 -30.34
C THR A 422 16.97 2.47 -30.27
N GLU A 423 17.76 3.25 -30.99
CA GLU A 423 19.24 3.11 -31.03
C GLU A 423 19.84 3.34 -29.65
N ALA A 424 19.36 4.36 -28.93
CA ALA A 424 19.82 4.68 -27.57
C ALA A 424 19.58 3.51 -26.61
N MET A 425 18.40 2.88 -26.66
CA MET A 425 18.06 1.77 -25.78
C MET A 425 18.82 0.49 -26.15
N GLU A 426 18.95 0.16 -27.44
CA GLU A 426 19.72 -1.00 -27.90
C GLU A 426 21.19 -0.89 -27.48
N LEU A 427 21.81 0.28 -27.69
CA LEU A 427 23.18 0.55 -27.27
C LEU A 427 23.32 0.43 -25.75
N LEU A 428 22.40 1.03 -24.98
CA LEU A 428 22.46 0.98 -23.53
C LEU A 428 22.34 -0.45 -23.02
N VAL A 429 21.39 -1.24 -23.55
CA VAL A 429 21.22 -2.65 -23.19
C VAL A 429 22.47 -3.47 -23.54
N GLU A 430 23.08 -3.26 -24.70
CA GLU A 430 24.34 -3.90 -25.10
C GLU A 430 25.46 -3.61 -24.08
N LYS A 431 25.70 -2.34 -23.76
CA LYS A 431 26.76 -1.93 -22.81
C LYS A 431 26.47 -2.39 -21.38
N MET A 432 25.21 -2.42 -20.97
CA MET A 432 24.80 -2.92 -19.66
C MET A 432 25.03 -4.43 -19.54
N ARG A 433 24.77 -5.21 -20.59
CA ARG A 433 25.05 -6.66 -20.63
C ARG A 433 26.54 -6.99 -20.56
N ALA A 434 27.38 -6.12 -21.12
CA ALA A 434 28.84 -6.29 -21.06
C ALA A 434 29.42 -6.08 -19.65
N THR A 435 28.63 -5.59 -18.69
CA THR A 435 29.09 -5.23 -17.35
C THR A 435 28.26 -5.90 -16.25
N LYS A 436 28.93 -6.22 -15.13
CA LYS A 436 28.29 -6.93 -14.01
C LYS A 436 27.34 -6.06 -13.20
N ASN A 437 27.61 -4.77 -13.10
CA ASN A 437 26.84 -3.81 -12.30
C ASN A 437 27.05 -2.38 -12.80
N ASN A 438 26.27 -1.44 -12.28
CA ASN A 438 26.27 -0.03 -12.70
C ASN A 438 27.60 0.66 -12.39
N LYS A 439 28.26 0.28 -11.28
CA LYS A 439 29.61 0.78 -10.96
C LYS A 439 30.63 0.37 -12.02
N ALA A 440 30.59 -0.88 -12.50
CA ALA A 440 31.46 -1.35 -13.58
C ALA A 440 31.12 -0.69 -14.92
N PHE A 441 29.83 -0.48 -15.22
CA PHE A 441 29.36 0.28 -16.37
C PHE A 441 29.95 1.70 -16.40
N PHE A 442 29.82 2.44 -15.29
CA PHE A 442 30.37 3.79 -15.17
C PHE A 442 31.90 3.83 -15.21
N LYS A 443 32.60 2.78 -14.80
CA LYS A 443 34.06 2.68 -14.98
C LYS A 443 34.46 2.45 -16.43
N ALA A 444 33.69 1.65 -17.17
CA ALA A 444 33.94 1.36 -18.58
C ALA A 444 33.74 2.59 -19.49
N MET A 445 32.94 3.57 -19.07
CA MET A 445 32.79 4.84 -19.81
C MET A 445 34.04 5.72 -19.78
N ASN A 446 34.94 5.51 -18.82
CA ASN A 446 36.19 6.27 -18.70
C ASN A 446 37.34 5.66 -19.53
N ALA A 447 37.11 4.52 -20.19
CA ALA A 447 38.12 3.75 -20.90
C ALA A 447 38.14 4.01 -22.40
#